data_AF-A0A918MSP3-F1
#
_entry.id   AF-A0A918MSP3-F1
#
_cell.length_a   1.000
_cell.length_b   1.000
_cell.length_c   1.000
_cell.angle_alpha   90.00
_cell.angle_beta   90.00
_cell.angle_gamma   90.00
#
_symmetry.space_group_name_H-M   'P 1'
#
loop_
_entity.id
_entity.type
_entity.pdbx_description
1 polymer ?
#
loop_
_entity_poly.entity_id
_entity_poly.type
_entity_poly.pdbx_seq_one_letter_code
_entity_poly.pdbx_strand_id
1 'polypeptide(L)'
;METSEFAAAIRKTTDSSLAGGSPVVLDAPEGTVLKELLAEVGRWAGAPRNLAMGGFTDPSLTERTGLPLVEPFGDELQEMRGWPCESHWIGCGTVGTPHGERVVAVIAHREEPAVTGFPEGSSWAERLCVLTGWEPVPRPAVDWRAAEAELGTPLPRDYKEIVDLFGTGTFDDYVDLLVPGARGMDIVVWAGLGGDGTDLYEPYAAYPAPGGLLRWGSSEQELDFVWQTGAADPDDWPVLCGEYGDWRRFDCGLGEFLVRMLTDVRYGFPTSHQRTHYFESYDL
;
A
#
# COMPACT_ATOMS: atom_id res chain seq x y z
N MET A 1 15.14 23.88 11.86
CA MET A 1 14.16 24.86 11.34
C MET A 1 14.16 24.82 9.83
N GLU A 2 15.34 24.88 9.20
CA GLU A 2 15.51 24.84 7.73
C GLU A 2 14.94 23.58 7.05
N THR A 3 15.13 22.38 7.61
CA THR A 3 14.57 21.13 7.05
C THR A 3 13.03 21.14 6.98
N SER A 4 12.36 21.70 7.99
CA SER A 4 10.89 21.75 8.06
C SER A 4 10.32 22.78 7.09
N GLU A 5 10.98 23.94 6.94
CA GLU A 5 10.63 24.92 5.92
C GLU A 5 10.81 24.36 4.50
N PHE A 6 11.87 23.59 4.27
CA PHE A 6 12.09 22.92 3.00
C PHE A 6 11.03 21.84 2.72
N ALA A 7 10.67 21.02 3.70
CA ALA A 7 9.56 20.07 3.57
C ALA A 7 8.22 20.76 3.24
N ALA A 8 7.95 21.92 3.87
CA ALA A 8 6.78 22.73 3.55
C ALA A 8 6.83 23.31 2.13
N ALA A 9 8.01 23.69 1.64
CA ALA A 9 8.20 24.14 0.26
C ALA A 9 7.94 23.01 -0.75
N ILE A 10 8.42 21.78 -0.49
CA ILE A 10 8.12 20.59 -1.31
C ILE A 10 6.61 20.37 -1.42
N ARG A 11 5.91 20.40 -0.28
CA ARG A 11 4.45 20.26 -0.23
C ARG A 11 3.76 21.34 -1.06
N LYS A 12 4.12 22.61 -0.85
CA LYS A 12 3.53 23.74 -1.58
C LYS A 12 3.75 23.64 -3.09
N THR A 13 4.93 23.22 -3.53
CA THR A 13 5.23 23.03 -4.95
C THR A 13 4.40 21.88 -5.54
N THR A 14 4.23 20.79 -4.78
CA THR A 14 3.35 19.67 -5.18
C THR A 14 1.90 20.14 -5.32
N ASP A 15 1.41 20.98 -4.41
CA ASP A 15 0.04 21.53 -4.45
C ASP A 15 -0.19 22.52 -5.60
N SER A 16 0.86 23.20 -6.05
CA SER A 16 0.78 24.25 -7.08
C SER A 16 1.13 23.75 -8.48
N SER A 17 1.72 22.55 -8.59
CA SER A 17 2.18 21.97 -9.83
C SER A 17 0.99 21.49 -10.66
N LEU A 18 0.87 22.03 -11.88
CA LEU A 18 -0.15 21.63 -12.85
C LEU A 18 0.38 20.50 -13.73
N ALA A 19 -0.52 19.63 -14.18
CA ALA A 19 -0.22 18.43 -14.96
C ALA A 19 0.69 18.70 -16.19
N GLY A 20 1.67 17.81 -16.42
CA GLY A 20 2.38 17.69 -17.70
C GLY A 20 3.69 18.48 -17.89
N GLY A 21 4.47 18.75 -16.84
CA GLY A 21 5.77 19.45 -16.93
C GLY A 21 7.01 18.54 -16.74
N SER A 22 8.19 19.04 -17.13
CA SER A 22 9.49 18.46 -16.75
C SER A 22 9.66 18.40 -15.23
N PRO A 23 10.42 17.43 -14.68
CA PRO A 23 10.68 17.36 -13.25
C PRO A 23 11.23 18.69 -12.69
N VAL A 24 10.65 19.14 -11.58
CA VAL A 24 11.11 20.31 -10.83
C VAL A 24 12.11 19.85 -9.78
N VAL A 25 13.36 20.29 -9.90
CA VAL A 25 14.41 20.01 -8.91
C VAL A 25 14.50 21.20 -7.94
N LEU A 26 14.44 20.92 -6.65
CA LEU A 26 14.59 21.86 -5.56
C LEU A 26 15.87 21.54 -4.79
N ASP A 27 16.71 22.56 -4.60
CA ASP A 27 17.92 22.43 -3.82
C ASP A 27 17.64 22.72 -2.36
N ALA A 28 18.05 21.80 -1.49
CA ALA A 28 17.89 21.99 -0.06
C ALA A 28 18.88 23.05 0.47
N PRO A 29 18.51 23.82 1.51
CA PRO A 29 19.45 24.68 2.21
C PRO A 29 20.70 23.93 2.70
N GLU A 30 21.84 24.62 2.76
CA GLU A 30 23.08 24.05 3.33
C GLU A 30 22.83 23.52 4.74
N GLY A 31 23.39 22.35 5.06
CA GLY A 31 23.21 21.71 6.37
C GLY A 31 21.93 20.88 6.51
N THR A 32 21.06 20.83 5.49
CA THR A 32 19.93 19.89 5.46
C THR A 32 20.42 18.45 5.54
N VAL A 33 19.90 17.69 6.50
CA VAL A 33 20.20 16.26 6.66
C VAL A 33 19.11 15.43 5.98
N LEU A 34 19.48 14.59 5.01
CA LEU A 34 18.51 13.77 4.25
C LEU A 34 17.59 12.97 5.17
N LYS A 35 18.14 12.29 6.18
CA LYS A 35 17.34 11.48 7.12
C LYS A 35 16.23 12.28 7.82
N GLU A 36 16.52 13.52 8.20
CA GLU A 36 15.52 14.39 8.83
C GLU A 36 14.47 14.85 7.82
N LEU A 37 14.88 15.16 6.60
CA LEU A 37 13.95 15.51 5.52
C LEU A 37 13.01 14.35 5.19
N LEU A 38 13.55 13.12 5.08
CA LEU A 38 12.75 11.92 4.84
C LEU A 38 11.72 11.70 5.95
N ALA A 39 12.09 11.93 7.22
CA ALA A 39 11.16 11.84 8.34
C ALA A 39 10.06 12.91 8.25
N GLU A 40 10.41 14.16 7.94
CA GLU A 40 9.45 15.26 7.83
C GLU A 40 8.49 15.11 6.65
N VAL A 41 8.97 14.64 5.50
CA VAL A 41 8.12 14.32 4.34
C VAL A 41 7.25 13.10 4.64
N GLY A 42 7.83 12.06 5.25
CA GLY A 42 7.10 10.83 5.60
C GLY A 42 5.94 11.04 6.56
N ARG A 43 5.97 12.08 7.42
CA ARG A 43 4.84 12.44 8.29
C ARG A 43 3.51 12.66 7.55
N TRP A 44 3.56 13.07 6.29
CA TRP A 44 2.36 13.34 5.48
C TRP A 44 2.31 12.58 4.16
N ALA A 45 3.43 12.01 3.72
CA ALA A 45 3.50 11.19 2.50
C ALA A 45 3.57 9.67 2.78
N GLY A 46 3.70 9.25 4.04
CA GLY A 46 3.85 7.85 4.42
C GLY A 46 5.27 7.31 4.20
N ALA A 47 5.40 6.00 4.04
CA ALA A 47 6.69 5.34 3.87
C ALA A 47 7.30 5.59 2.47
N PRO A 48 8.56 6.08 2.38
CA PRO A 48 9.23 6.21 1.10
C PRO A 48 9.68 4.86 0.54
N ARG A 49 9.82 4.83 -0.77
CA ARG A 49 10.58 3.79 -1.47
C ARG A 49 12.03 4.15 -1.62
N ASN A 50 12.86 3.12 -1.74
CA ASN A 50 14.22 3.28 -2.18
C ASN A 50 14.32 3.16 -3.70
N LEU A 51 14.76 4.23 -4.38
CA LEU A 51 14.93 4.27 -5.84
C LEU A 51 16.41 4.22 -6.25
N ALA A 52 17.30 4.72 -5.37
CA ALA A 52 18.74 4.65 -5.56
C ALA A 52 19.46 4.64 -4.21
N MET A 53 20.57 3.92 -4.12
CA MET A 53 21.43 3.88 -2.95
C MET A 53 22.90 3.66 -3.32
N GLY A 54 23.80 4.41 -2.68
CA GLY A 54 25.24 4.25 -2.85
C GLY A 54 25.73 4.47 -4.29
N GLY A 55 25.10 5.38 -5.03
CA GLY A 55 25.42 5.64 -6.44
C GLY A 55 24.76 4.69 -7.43
N PHE A 56 23.96 3.74 -6.97
CA PHE A 56 23.29 2.75 -7.82
C PHE A 56 21.79 3.02 -7.87
N THR A 57 21.29 3.31 -9.06
CA THR A 57 19.87 3.45 -9.35
C THR A 57 19.27 2.09 -9.65
N ASP A 58 18.07 1.82 -9.13
CA ASP A 58 17.35 0.59 -9.45
C ASP A 58 17.06 0.51 -10.96
N PRO A 59 17.57 -0.50 -11.69
CA PRO A 59 17.39 -0.61 -13.12
C PRO A 59 15.97 -1.05 -13.54
N SER A 60 15.10 -1.47 -12.61
CA SER A 60 13.71 -1.81 -12.93
C SER A 60 12.81 -0.58 -13.07
N LEU A 61 13.29 0.61 -12.68
CA LEU A 61 12.47 1.81 -12.63
C LEU A 61 11.87 2.16 -14.00
N THR A 62 10.58 2.47 -13.97
CA THR A 62 9.80 2.94 -15.11
C THR A 62 9.20 4.32 -14.80
N GLU A 63 8.61 4.97 -15.80
CA GLU A 63 7.84 6.21 -15.58
C GLU A 63 6.78 6.06 -14.46
N ARG A 64 6.20 4.86 -14.33
CA ARG A 64 5.17 4.51 -13.35
C ARG A 64 5.71 4.11 -11.98
N THR A 65 7.02 3.97 -11.82
CA THR A 65 7.64 3.50 -10.57
C THR A 65 8.70 4.44 -10.03
N GLY A 66 8.89 5.61 -10.66
CA GLY A 66 9.69 6.71 -10.13
C GLY A 66 10.93 7.07 -10.94
N LEU A 67 11.09 6.52 -12.16
CA LEU A 67 12.19 6.86 -13.07
C LEU A 67 12.37 8.40 -13.27
N PRO A 68 11.31 9.22 -13.38
CA PRO A 68 11.47 10.67 -13.55
C PRO A 68 12.12 11.39 -12.35
N LEU A 69 12.22 10.74 -11.18
CA LEU A 69 12.88 11.28 -10.00
C LEU A 69 14.40 11.12 -10.05
N VAL A 70 14.92 10.17 -10.83
CA VAL A 70 16.35 9.81 -10.88
C VAL A 70 17.03 10.29 -12.16
N GLU A 71 16.30 10.33 -13.28
CA GLU A 71 16.79 10.80 -14.58
C GLU A 71 17.48 12.17 -14.58
N PRO A 72 17.04 13.18 -13.79
CA PRO A 72 17.68 14.50 -13.81
C PRO A 72 19.16 14.51 -13.38
N PHE A 73 19.63 13.47 -12.70
CA PHE A 73 20.94 13.46 -12.03
C PHE A 73 21.95 12.50 -12.67
N GLY A 74 21.49 11.45 -13.37
CA GLY A 74 22.38 10.44 -13.96
C GLY A 74 23.38 9.90 -12.93
N ASP A 75 24.67 9.90 -13.29
CA ASP A 75 25.77 9.37 -12.47
C ASP A 75 26.07 10.20 -11.20
N GLU A 76 25.50 11.41 -11.07
CA GLU A 76 25.68 12.24 -9.88
C GLU A 76 24.83 11.75 -8.70
N LEU A 77 23.77 10.98 -8.95
CA LEU A 77 22.85 10.52 -7.91
C LEU A 77 23.53 9.55 -6.94
N GLN A 78 23.48 9.85 -5.64
CA GLN A 78 24.01 8.96 -4.59
C GLN A 78 22.88 8.16 -3.94
N GLU A 79 21.81 8.83 -3.52
CA GLU A 79 20.64 8.20 -2.93
C GLU A 79 19.37 8.88 -3.39
N MET A 80 18.28 8.14 -3.54
CA MET A 80 16.94 8.69 -3.79
C MET A 80 15.88 7.88 -3.05
N ARG A 81 14.97 8.61 -2.41
CA ARG A 81 13.73 8.07 -1.86
C ARG A 81 12.53 8.69 -2.53
N GLY A 82 11.52 7.89 -2.85
CA GLY A 82 10.36 8.32 -3.64
C GLY A 82 9.01 8.01 -3.00
N TRP A 83 8.04 8.90 -3.21
CA TRP A 83 6.64 8.72 -2.81
C TRP A 83 5.69 8.97 -4.01
N PRO A 84 4.69 8.10 -4.24
CA PRO A 84 3.57 8.40 -5.12
C PRO A 84 2.55 9.30 -4.42
N CYS A 85 2.37 10.54 -4.88
CA CYS A 85 1.43 11.52 -4.32
C CYS A 85 0.48 12.06 -5.39
N GLU A 86 -0.74 11.52 -5.45
CA GLU A 86 -1.75 11.83 -6.49
C GLU A 86 -1.13 11.78 -7.89
N SER A 87 -1.17 12.91 -8.61
CA SER A 87 -0.61 13.15 -9.94
C SER A 87 0.87 13.55 -9.95
N HIS A 88 1.56 13.39 -8.81
CA HIS A 88 2.99 13.69 -8.68
C HIS A 88 3.79 12.55 -8.03
N TRP A 89 5.04 12.41 -8.47
CA TRP A 89 6.11 11.78 -7.71
C TRP A 89 6.82 12.83 -6.87
N ILE A 90 7.13 12.51 -5.63
CA ILE A 90 8.03 13.28 -4.77
C ILE A 90 9.28 12.44 -4.53
N GLY A 91 10.45 13.00 -4.84
CA GLY A 91 11.76 12.41 -4.58
C GLY A 91 12.53 13.25 -3.58
N CYS A 92 13.24 12.62 -2.64
CA CYS A 92 14.23 13.27 -1.77
C CYS A 92 15.50 12.43 -1.76
N GLY A 93 16.64 13.06 -2.00
CA GLY A 93 17.89 12.33 -2.21
C GLY A 93 19.13 13.17 -2.00
N THR A 94 20.29 12.52 -2.18
CA THR A 94 21.59 13.17 -2.21
C THR A 94 22.23 13.00 -3.58
N VAL A 95 22.84 14.07 -4.08
CA VAL A 95 23.59 14.08 -5.33
C VAL A 95 25.02 14.55 -5.05
N GLY A 96 25.99 13.87 -5.65
CA GLY A 96 27.39 14.21 -5.59
C GLY A 96 27.69 15.41 -6.48
N THR A 97 28.40 16.38 -5.95
CA THR A 97 28.91 17.53 -6.71
C THR A 97 30.42 17.63 -6.55
N PRO A 98 31.11 18.42 -7.40
CA PRO A 98 32.54 18.70 -7.21
C PRO A 98 32.90 19.32 -5.85
N HIS A 99 31.91 19.88 -5.12
CA HIS A 99 32.10 20.55 -3.83
C HIS A 99 31.61 19.72 -2.65
N GLY A 100 31.19 18.47 -2.87
CA GLY A 100 30.61 17.59 -1.85
C GLY A 100 29.19 17.14 -2.22
N GLU A 101 28.56 16.38 -1.33
CA GLU A 101 27.17 15.96 -1.53
C GLU A 101 26.21 17.08 -1.13
N ARG A 102 25.09 17.16 -1.85
CA ARG A 102 23.98 18.06 -1.52
C ARG A 102 22.65 17.32 -1.51
N VAL A 103 21.75 17.75 -0.64
CA VAL A 103 20.38 17.22 -0.58
C VAL A 103 19.51 17.94 -1.61
N VAL A 104 18.70 17.17 -2.32
CA VAL A 104 17.77 17.64 -3.34
C VAL A 104 16.39 17.03 -3.12
N ALA A 105 15.36 17.75 -3.55
CA ALA A 105 14.04 17.19 -3.76
C ALA A 105 13.63 17.31 -5.23
N VAL A 106 12.90 16.32 -5.74
CA VAL A 106 12.40 16.32 -7.12
C VAL A 106 10.90 16.12 -7.10
N ILE A 107 10.18 16.90 -7.88
CA ILE A 107 8.75 16.73 -8.09
C ILE A 107 8.54 16.48 -9.57
N ALA A 108 8.02 15.31 -9.91
CA ALA A 108 7.72 14.93 -11.28
C ALA A 108 6.24 14.59 -11.42
N HIS A 109 5.68 14.72 -12.61
CA HIS A 109 4.30 14.29 -12.84
C HIS A 109 4.22 12.75 -12.89
N ARG A 110 3.10 12.19 -12.41
CA ARG A 110 2.69 10.81 -12.63
C ARG A 110 1.23 10.77 -13.04
N GLU A 111 0.85 9.79 -13.85
CA GLU A 111 -0.56 9.54 -14.09
C GLU A 111 -1.22 9.07 -12.79
N GLU A 112 -2.22 9.81 -12.33
CA GLU A 112 -2.99 9.45 -11.13
C GLU A 112 -3.99 8.33 -11.46
N PRO A 113 -3.84 7.13 -10.88
CA PRO A 113 -4.70 6.00 -11.24
C PRO A 113 -6.17 6.22 -10.91
N ALA A 114 -6.46 7.03 -9.88
CA ALA A 114 -7.82 7.41 -9.50
C ALA A 114 -8.52 8.30 -10.56
N VAL A 115 -7.75 9.00 -11.41
CA VAL A 115 -8.26 9.94 -12.43
C VAL A 115 -8.20 9.34 -13.84
N THR A 116 -7.10 8.65 -14.19
CA THR A 116 -6.93 8.02 -15.50
C THR A 116 -7.69 6.69 -15.63
N GLY A 117 -8.11 6.12 -14.49
CA GLY A 117 -8.70 4.80 -14.42
C GLY A 117 -7.64 3.70 -14.53
N PHE A 118 -8.06 2.47 -14.24
CA PHE A 118 -7.19 1.31 -14.37
C PHE A 118 -7.20 0.79 -15.82
N PRO A 119 -6.08 0.22 -16.32
CA PRO A 119 -6.05 -0.38 -17.64
C PRO A 119 -7.18 -1.40 -17.80
N GLU A 120 -7.82 -1.43 -18.95
CA GLU A 120 -8.95 -2.32 -19.21
C GLU A 120 -8.53 -3.79 -19.03
N GLY A 121 -9.30 -4.55 -18.26
CA GLY A 121 -8.98 -5.94 -17.94
C GLY A 121 -8.01 -6.15 -16.78
N SER A 122 -7.48 -5.09 -16.15
CA SER A 122 -6.57 -5.27 -14.99
C SER A 122 -7.28 -5.93 -13.82
N SER A 123 -6.62 -6.91 -13.19
CA SER A 123 -7.07 -7.55 -11.95
C SER A 123 -7.08 -6.56 -10.79
N TRP A 124 -7.76 -6.89 -9.70
CA TRP A 124 -7.75 -6.03 -8.52
C TRP A 124 -6.35 -5.91 -7.88
N ALA A 125 -5.55 -6.97 -7.97
CA ALA A 125 -4.19 -6.98 -7.44
C ALA A 125 -3.27 -6.03 -8.24
N GLU A 126 -3.37 -6.04 -9.58
CA GLU A 126 -2.65 -5.10 -10.45
C GLU A 126 -3.04 -3.64 -10.16
N ARG A 127 -4.32 -3.39 -9.90
CA ARG A 127 -4.81 -2.05 -9.52
C ARG A 127 -4.22 -1.58 -8.20
N LEU A 128 -4.12 -2.45 -7.21
CA LEU A 128 -3.46 -2.15 -5.94
C LEU A 128 -1.96 -1.88 -6.16
N CYS A 129 -1.27 -2.66 -7.00
CA CYS A 129 0.12 -2.39 -7.37
C CYS A 129 0.26 -1.01 -8.00
N VAL A 130 -0.68 -0.58 -8.83
CA VAL A 130 -0.64 0.76 -9.43
C VAL A 130 -0.92 1.87 -8.41
N LEU A 131 -1.90 1.68 -7.52
CA LEU A 131 -2.28 2.68 -6.50
C LEU A 131 -1.15 2.91 -5.49
N THR A 132 -0.70 1.81 -4.90
CA THR A 132 0.41 1.84 -3.95
C THR A 132 1.71 2.14 -4.65
N GLY A 133 1.83 1.77 -5.92
CA GLY A 133 3.05 1.71 -6.74
C GLY A 133 3.84 0.39 -6.55
N TRP A 134 3.36 -0.55 -5.73
CA TRP A 134 4.14 -1.69 -5.23
C TRP A 134 4.69 -2.56 -6.36
N GLU A 135 5.98 -2.88 -6.29
CA GLU A 135 6.62 -3.88 -7.14
C GLU A 135 6.80 -5.19 -6.34
N PRO A 136 6.24 -6.32 -6.81
CA PRO A 136 6.33 -7.59 -6.10
C PRO A 136 7.79 -8.05 -5.96
N VAL A 137 8.24 -8.20 -4.71
CA VAL A 137 9.54 -8.84 -4.41
C VAL A 137 9.39 -10.36 -4.53
N PRO A 138 10.34 -11.07 -5.18
CA PRO A 138 10.34 -12.53 -5.23
C PRO A 138 10.30 -13.14 -3.83
N ARG A 139 9.35 -14.05 -3.61
CA ARG A 139 9.06 -14.66 -2.30
C ARG A 139 8.74 -16.15 -2.45
N PRO A 140 8.86 -16.95 -1.37
CA PRO A 140 8.32 -18.30 -1.37
C PRO A 140 6.82 -18.25 -1.67
N ALA A 141 6.37 -19.04 -2.64
CA ALA A 141 4.95 -19.13 -2.97
C ALA A 141 4.18 -19.74 -1.79
N VAL A 142 2.98 -19.22 -1.53
CA VAL A 142 2.06 -19.80 -0.55
C VAL A 142 1.59 -21.17 -1.06
N ASP A 143 1.59 -22.18 -0.19
CA ASP A 143 0.95 -23.47 -0.50
C ASP A 143 -0.57 -23.35 -0.32
N TRP A 144 -1.22 -22.77 -1.33
CA TRP A 144 -2.66 -22.54 -1.32
C TRP A 144 -3.47 -23.82 -1.13
N ARG A 145 -2.99 -24.95 -1.67
CA ARG A 145 -3.67 -26.24 -1.52
C ARG A 145 -3.66 -26.70 -0.08
N ALA A 146 -2.53 -26.55 0.62
CA ALA A 146 -2.45 -26.89 2.05
C ALA A 146 -3.35 -25.96 2.88
N ALA A 147 -3.30 -24.65 2.64
CA ALA A 147 -4.11 -23.66 3.36
C ALA A 147 -5.63 -23.91 3.18
N GLU A 148 -6.09 -24.10 1.94
CA GLU A 148 -7.50 -24.39 1.64
C GLU A 148 -7.96 -25.75 2.20
N ALA A 149 -7.07 -26.74 2.23
CA ALA A 149 -7.37 -28.04 2.83
C ALA A 149 -7.53 -27.97 4.35
N GLU A 150 -6.72 -27.14 5.02
CA GLU A 150 -6.79 -26.93 6.47
C GLU A 150 -8.01 -26.07 6.86
N LEU A 151 -8.30 -25.01 6.09
CA LEU A 151 -9.51 -24.22 6.26
C LEU A 151 -10.77 -25.02 5.93
N GLY A 152 -10.70 -26.00 5.02
CA GLY A 152 -11.85 -26.78 4.57
C GLY A 152 -12.70 -26.10 3.49
N THR A 153 -12.21 -25.01 2.90
CA THR A 153 -12.86 -24.28 1.81
C THR A 153 -11.82 -23.69 0.86
N PRO A 154 -12.09 -23.62 -0.46
CA PRO A 154 -11.35 -22.73 -1.34
C PRO A 154 -11.50 -21.28 -0.90
N LEU A 155 -10.48 -20.47 -1.19
CA LEU A 155 -10.46 -19.03 -0.93
C LEU A 155 -10.68 -18.22 -2.21
N PRO A 156 -11.18 -16.96 -2.09
CA PRO A 156 -11.38 -16.07 -3.23
C PRO A 156 -10.09 -15.91 -4.07
N ARG A 157 -10.24 -15.86 -5.39
CA ARG A 157 -9.13 -15.75 -6.33
C ARG A 157 -8.37 -14.44 -6.17
N ASP A 158 -9.09 -13.33 -5.99
CA ASP A 158 -8.50 -11.99 -5.87
C ASP A 158 -7.61 -11.89 -4.61
N TYR A 159 -8.01 -12.49 -3.50
CA TYR A 159 -7.20 -12.58 -2.29
C TYR A 159 -5.89 -13.33 -2.54
N LYS A 160 -5.96 -14.50 -3.19
CA LYS A 160 -4.76 -15.29 -3.49
C LYS A 160 -3.78 -14.51 -4.36
N GLU A 161 -4.29 -13.85 -5.39
CA GLU A 161 -3.49 -12.98 -6.26
C GLU A 161 -2.86 -11.81 -5.48
N ILE A 162 -3.63 -11.15 -4.60
CA ILE A 162 -3.13 -10.06 -3.77
C ILE A 162 -2.05 -10.55 -2.81
N VAL A 163 -2.25 -11.68 -2.12
CA VAL A 163 -1.23 -12.25 -1.23
C VAL A 163 0.03 -12.67 -1.99
N ASP A 164 -0.12 -13.27 -3.17
CA ASP A 164 1.02 -13.66 -4.00
C ASP A 164 1.88 -12.42 -4.41
N LEU A 165 1.26 -11.25 -4.62
CA LEU A 165 1.96 -10.01 -4.98
C LEU A 165 2.43 -9.16 -3.78
N PHE A 166 1.64 -9.08 -2.70
CA PHE A 166 1.83 -8.17 -1.56
C PHE A 166 2.38 -8.87 -0.33
N GLY A 167 1.82 -10.03 0.02
CA GLY A 167 2.37 -10.90 1.06
C GLY A 167 2.02 -10.38 2.44
N THR A 168 2.87 -10.64 3.43
CA THR A 168 2.64 -10.10 4.77
C THR A 168 2.98 -8.60 4.78
N GLY A 169 2.09 -7.83 5.39
CA GLY A 169 2.23 -6.38 5.43
C GLY A 169 0.90 -5.67 5.57
N THR A 170 0.96 -4.35 5.39
CA THR A 170 -0.15 -3.44 5.62
C THR A 170 -0.33 -2.44 4.48
N PHE A 171 -1.59 -2.13 4.17
CA PHE A 171 -1.95 -1.01 3.30
C PHE A 171 -2.18 0.24 4.14
N ASP A 172 -1.43 1.31 3.86
CA ASP A 172 -1.51 2.62 4.52
C ASP A 172 -1.45 2.57 6.07
N ASP A 173 -0.75 1.60 6.65
CA ASP A 173 -0.76 1.29 8.10
C ASP A 173 -2.18 1.11 8.68
N TYR A 174 -3.12 0.71 7.82
CA TYR A 174 -4.54 0.68 8.16
C TYR A 174 -5.14 -0.72 8.02
N VAL A 175 -4.73 -1.51 7.03
CA VAL A 175 -5.22 -2.88 6.85
C VAL A 175 -4.07 -3.84 6.69
N ASP A 176 -3.89 -4.66 7.71
CA ASP A 176 -2.93 -5.74 7.72
C ASP A 176 -3.58 -6.99 7.12
N LEU A 177 -2.86 -7.64 6.20
CA LEU A 177 -3.33 -8.87 5.60
C LEU A 177 -3.00 -10.07 6.50
N LEU A 178 -4.01 -10.92 6.73
CA LEU A 178 -3.76 -12.26 7.25
C LEU A 178 -3.34 -13.15 6.07
N VAL A 179 -2.21 -13.83 6.18
CA VAL A 179 -1.55 -14.61 5.11
C VAL A 179 -1.24 -16.01 5.64
N PRO A 180 -1.55 -17.10 4.90
CA PRO A 180 -1.27 -18.45 5.38
C PRO A 180 0.21 -18.65 5.72
N GLY A 181 0.49 -19.22 6.90
CA GLY A 181 1.83 -19.46 7.41
C GLY A 181 2.53 -18.23 8.02
N ALA A 182 1.92 -17.04 7.98
CA ALA A 182 2.51 -15.83 8.53
C ALA A 182 2.43 -15.81 10.07
N ARG A 183 3.56 -15.60 10.74
CA ARG A 183 3.61 -15.63 12.21
C ARG A 183 2.73 -14.54 12.82
N GLY A 184 1.70 -14.93 13.58
CA GLY A 184 0.78 -14.00 14.26
C GLY A 184 -0.31 -13.42 13.34
N MET A 185 -0.14 -13.53 12.03
CA MET A 185 -1.05 -13.02 11.00
C MET A 185 -1.53 -14.15 10.09
N ASP A 186 -1.68 -15.37 10.62
CA ASP A 186 -2.06 -16.54 9.82
C ASP A 186 -3.59 -16.69 9.77
N ILE A 187 -4.16 -16.54 8.57
CA ILE A 187 -5.60 -16.73 8.33
C ILE A 187 -6.11 -18.09 8.83
N VAL A 188 -5.32 -19.15 8.68
CA VAL A 188 -5.70 -20.52 9.07
C VAL A 188 -5.76 -20.64 10.58
N VAL A 189 -4.77 -20.08 11.27
CA VAL A 189 -4.73 -20.05 12.74
C VAL A 189 -5.90 -19.21 13.27
N TRP A 190 -6.13 -18.02 12.71
CA TRP A 190 -7.22 -17.13 13.14
C TRP A 190 -8.60 -17.74 12.89
N ALA A 191 -8.80 -18.47 11.79
CA ALA A 191 -10.04 -19.21 11.56
C ALA A 191 -10.29 -20.29 12.63
N GLY A 192 -9.23 -20.95 13.11
CA GLY A 192 -9.32 -21.94 14.20
C GLY A 192 -9.70 -21.34 15.55
N LEU A 193 -9.26 -20.10 15.83
CA LEU A 193 -9.54 -19.35 17.07
C LEU A 193 -10.94 -18.70 17.09
N GLY A 194 -11.61 -18.61 15.94
CA GLY A 194 -12.98 -18.11 15.86
C GLY A 194 -14.03 -19.08 16.43
N GLY A 195 -13.68 -20.36 16.58
CA GLY A 195 -14.59 -21.42 17.02
C GLY A 195 -14.92 -21.40 18.52
N ASP A 196 -14.09 -20.73 19.33
CA ASP A 196 -14.13 -20.72 20.80
C ASP A 196 -14.35 -19.32 21.41
N GLY A 197 -14.30 -18.24 20.62
CA GLY A 197 -14.60 -16.87 21.03
C GLY A 197 -16.08 -16.51 20.91
N THR A 198 -16.86 -16.79 21.96
CA THR A 198 -18.26 -16.35 22.06
C THR A 198 -18.36 -14.82 21.97
N ASP A 199 -19.27 -14.35 21.10
CA ASP A 199 -19.80 -12.98 20.95
C ASP A 199 -19.04 -11.98 20.05
N LEU A 200 -17.85 -12.29 19.51
CA LEU A 200 -17.08 -11.33 18.67
C LEU A 200 -17.75 -11.00 17.33
N TYR A 201 -18.42 -11.98 16.72
CA TYR A 201 -19.02 -11.86 15.39
C TYR A 201 -20.53 -11.68 15.39
N GLU A 202 -21.17 -11.45 16.55
CA GLU A 202 -22.63 -11.26 16.61
C GLU A 202 -23.11 -10.20 15.60
N PRO A 203 -24.27 -10.39 14.94
CA PRO A 203 -25.19 -11.52 15.05
C PRO A 203 -24.80 -12.74 14.18
N TYR A 204 -23.64 -12.72 13.55
CA TYR A 204 -23.15 -13.81 12.70
C TYR A 204 -22.41 -14.87 13.51
N ALA A 205 -22.31 -16.08 12.94
CA ALA A 205 -21.45 -17.12 13.47
C ALA A 205 -20.03 -16.97 12.92
N ALA A 206 -19.03 -17.50 13.64
CA ALA A 206 -17.69 -17.67 13.09
C ALA A 206 -17.66 -18.80 12.05
N TYR A 207 -16.81 -18.68 11.04
CA TYR A 207 -16.41 -19.83 10.22
C TYR A 207 -15.76 -20.90 11.13
N PRO A 208 -16.05 -22.22 10.96
CA PRO A 208 -16.64 -22.88 9.79
C PRO A 208 -18.15 -23.10 9.83
N ALA A 209 -18.91 -22.41 10.71
CA ALA A 209 -20.36 -22.51 10.66
C ALA A 209 -20.89 -22.07 9.28
N PRO A 210 -21.95 -22.70 8.74
CA PRO A 210 -22.50 -22.31 7.44
C PRO A 210 -22.89 -20.83 7.41
N GLY A 211 -22.34 -20.08 6.45
CA GLY A 211 -22.57 -18.64 6.37
C GLY A 211 -21.75 -17.81 7.36
N GLY A 212 -20.80 -18.43 8.07
CA GLY A 212 -20.00 -17.80 9.10
C GLY A 212 -18.94 -16.84 8.55
N LEU A 213 -18.44 -15.97 9.41
CA LEU A 213 -17.45 -14.96 9.07
C LEU A 213 -16.04 -15.55 9.13
N LEU A 214 -15.26 -15.33 8.06
CA LEU A 214 -13.86 -15.72 7.97
C LEU A 214 -13.00 -14.45 7.88
N ARG A 215 -12.19 -14.20 8.90
CA ARG A 215 -11.30 -13.03 8.97
C ARG A 215 -10.15 -13.15 7.99
N TRP A 216 -9.89 -12.09 7.24
CA TRP A 216 -8.79 -11.98 6.29
C TRP A 216 -7.90 -10.77 6.51
N GLY A 217 -8.35 -9.81 7.32
CA GLY A 217 -7.58 -8.62 7.66
C GLY A 217 -7.93 -8.08 9.04
N SER A 218 -7.05 -7.21 9.52
CA SER A 218 -7.24 -6.43 10.74
C SER A 218 -6.73 -5.00 10.53
N SER A 219 -7.24 -4.05 11.31
CA SER A 219 -6.61 -2.74 11.45
C SER A 219 -5.99 -2.55 12.83
N GLU A 220 -5.07 -1.59 12.94
CA GLU A 220 -4.58 -1.09 14.23
C GLU A 220 -5.69 -0.50 15.11
N GLN A 221 -6.83 -0.13 14.52
CA GLN A 221 -8.01 0.42 15.22
C GLN A 221 -9.00 -0.68 15.65
N GLU A 222 -8.55 -1.93 15.75
CA GLU A 222 -9.36 -3.09 16.14
C GLU A 222 -10.53 -3.39 15.16
N LEU A 223 -10.50 -2.88 13.93
CA LEU A 223 -11.47 -3.28 12.91
C LEU A 223 -11.13 -4.67 12.39
N ASP A 224 -12.17 -5.49 12.30
CA ASP A 224 -12.13 -6.78 11.64
C ASP A 224 -12.59 -6.65 10.21
N PHE A 225 -11.79 -7.22 9.30
CA PHE A 225 -12.16 -7.41 7.92
C PHE A 225 -12.38 -8.89 7.65
N VAL A 226 -13.60 -9.24 7.27
CA VAL A 226 -14.05 -10.62 7.16
C VAL A 226 -14.81 -10.85 5.85
N TRP A 227 -14.81 -12.08 5.37
CA TRP A 227 -15.78 -12.53 4.37
C TRP A 227 -16.97 -13.16 5.08
N GLN A 228 -18.17 -12.87 4.62
CA GLN A 228 -19.31 -13.70 4.95
C GLN A 228 -19.36 -14.88 3.98
N THR A 229 -19.00 -16.06 4.47
CA THR A 229 -18.95 -17.29 3.64
C THR A 229 -20.36 -17.75 3.22
N GLY A 230 -20.44 -18.80 2.41
CA GLY A 230 -21.70 -19.52 2.15
C GLY A 230 -22.28 -19.39 0.74
N ALA A 231 -21.80 -18.44 -0.08
CA ALA A 231 -22.01 -18.55 -1.53
C ALA A 231 -21.22 -19.74 -2.08
N ALA A 232 -21.71 -20.36 -3.14
CA ALA A 232 -21.12 -21.56 -3.72
C ALA A 232 -19.74 -21.30 -4.35
N ASP A 233 -19.57 -20.15 -4.96
CA ASP A 233 -18.28 -19.66 -5.43
C ASP A 233 -17.69 -18.70 -4.37
N PRO A 234 -16.48 -18.95 -3.83
CA PRO A 234 -15.81 -18.01 -2.94
C PRO A 234 -15.58 -16.63 -3.55
N ASP A 235 -15.48 -16.52 -4.88
CA ASP A 235 -15.34 -15.23 -5.57
C ASP A 235 -16.58 -14.33 -5.37
N ASP A 236 -17.72 -14.91 -4.98
CA ASP A 236 -18.98 -14.21 -4.67
C ASP A 236 -19.13 -13.87 -3.17
N TRP A 237 -18.13 -14.16 -2.33
CA TRP A 237 -18.21 -13.83 -0.91
C TRP A 237 -18.06 -12.33 -0.67
N PRO A 238 -19.05 -11.69 -0.02
CA PRO A 238 -19.03 -10.27 0.29
C PRO A 238 -18.09 -9.98 1.47
N VAL A 239 -17.50 -8.79 1.45
CA VAL A 239 -16.74 -8.25 2.56
C VAL A 239 -17.66 -7.64 3.61
N LEU A 240 -17.40 -7.96 4.88
CA LEU A 240 -17.91 -7.22 6.02
C LEU A 240 -16.74 -6.59 6.78
N CYS A 241 -16.95 -5.39 7.30
CA CYS A 241 -15.99 -4.66 8.12
C CYS A 241 -16.71 -4.11 9.34
N GLY A 242 -16.12 -4.23 10.53
CA GLY A 242 -16.75 -3.76 11.75
C GLY A 242 -15.92 -4.01 13.00
N GLU A 243 -16.46 -3.55 14.12
CA GLU A 243 -15.92 -3.72 15.46
C GLU A 243 -17.05 -4.27 16.35
N TYR A 244 -16.77 -5.31 17.15
CA TYR A 244 -17.69 -5.86 18.17
C TYR A 244 -19.16 -6.02 17.72
N GLY A 245 -19.40 -6.54 16.52
CA GLY A 245 -20.74 -6.84 16.01
C GLY A 245 -21.44 -5.73 15.21
N ASP A 246 -20.88 -4.52 15.13
CA ASP A 246 -21.36 -3.46 14.23
C ASP A 246 -20.79 -3.66 12.82
N TRP A 247 -21.41 -4.56 12.07
CA TRP A 247 -20.94 -4.95 10.75
C TRP A 247 -21.52 -4.07 9.64
N ARG A 248 -20.63 -3.45 8.88
CA ARG A 248 -20.96 -2.89 7.58
C ARG A 248 -20.63 -3.88 6.48
N ARG A 249 -21.65 -4.18 5.67
CA ARG A 249 -21.55 -5.08 4.52
C ARG A 249 -21.22 -4.32 3.23
N PHE A 250 -20.35 -4.92 2.41
CA PHE A 250 -19.97 -4.48 1.09
C PHE A 250 -20.14 -5.65 0.11
N ASP A 251 -21.02 -5.48 -0.88
CA ASP A 251 -21.33 -6.52 -1.88
C ASP A 251 -20.26 -6.57 -2.98
N CYS A 252 -19.01 -6.83 -2.58
CA CYS A 252 -17.87 -7.05 -3.44
C CYS A 252 -16.81 -7.94 -2.76
N GLY A 253 -15.87 -8.46 -3.56
CA GLY A 253 -14.71 -9.21 -3.08
C GLY A 253 -13.63 -8.30 -2.46
N LEU A 254 -12.58 -8.91 -1.90
CA LEU A 254 -11.54 -8.22 -1.14
C LEU A 254 -10.80 -7.19 -1.99
N GLY A 255 -10.42 -7.53 -3.21
CA GLY A 255 -9.62 -6.66 -4.06
C GLY A 255 -10.36 -5.39 -4.47
N GLU A 256 -11.64 -5.52 -4.83
CA GLU A 256 -12.50 -4.36 -5.08
C GLU A 256 -12.69 -3.51 -3.82
N PHE A 257 -12.93 -4.17 -2.68
CA PHE A 257 -13.08 -3.49 -1.40
C PHE A 257 -11.85 -2.67 -1.05
N LEU A 258 -10.64 -3.23 -1.14
CA LEU A 258 -9.39 -2.52 -0.85
C LEU A 258 -9.20 -1.32 -1.79
N VAL A 259 -9.39 -1.49 -3.11
CA VAL A 259 -9.28 -0.37 -4.05
C VAL A 259 -10.25 0.75 -3.68
N ARG A 260 -11.53 0.43 -3.43
CA ARG A 260 -12.53 1.44 -3.05
C ARG A 260 -12.28 2.03 -1.67
N MET A 261 -11.76 1.26 -0.72
CA MET A 261 -11.35 1.74 0.60
C MET A 261 -10.25 2.80 0.47
N LEU A 262 -9.28 2.57 -0.42
CA LEU A 262 -8.19 3.51 -0.69
C LEU A 262 -8.64 4.73 -1.51
N THR A 263 -9.61 4.62 -2.41
CA THR A 263 -9.88 5.71 -3.38
C THR A 263 -11.28 6.34 -3.30
N ASP A 264 -12.28 5.67 -2.74
CA ASP A 264 -13.68 6.13 -2.74
C ASP A 264 -14.07 6.71 -1.39
N VAL A 265 -14.06 8.05 -1.29
CA VAL A 265 -14.47 8.78 -0.08
C VAL A 265 -15.88 8.44 0.42
N ARG A 266 -16.76 7.86 -0.42
CA ARG A 266 -18.10 7.40 0.00
C ARG A 266 -18.05 6.13 0.83
N TYR A 267 -16.95 5.38 0.78
CA TYR A 267 -16.71 4.26 1.68
C TYR A 267 -16.39 4.75 3.10
N GLY A 268 -15.97 6.00 3.29
CA GLY A 268 -15.84 6.64 4.60
C GLY A 268 -14.67 6.16 5.44
N PHE A 269 -13.66 5.52 4.82
CA PHE A 269 -12.43 5.14 5.51
C PHE A 269 -11.41 6.29 5.48
N PRO A 270 -10.60 6.49 6.53
CA PRO A 270 -9.59 7.54 6.57
C PRO A 270 -8.59 7.46 5.41
N THR A 271 -8.28 6.25 4.96
CA THR A 271 -7.39 5.98 3.82
C THR A 271 -7.87 6.65 2.53
N SER A 272 -9.18 6.68 2.27
CA SER A 272 -9.75 7.35 1.08
C SER A 272 -9.51 8.86 0.97
N HIS A 273 -9.08 9.50 2.07
CA HIS A 273 -8.73 10.92 2.10
C HIS A 273 -7.22 11.16 1.97
N GLN A 274 -6.42 10.11 1.91
CA GLN A 274 -4.97 10.20 1.71
C GLN A 274 -4.67 10.50 0.24
N ARG A 275 -3.62 11.30 0.04
CA ARG A 275 -3.13 11.67 -1.30
C ARG A 275 -2.13 10.65 -1.84
N THR A 276 -1.61 9.82 -0.97
CA THR A 276 -0.53 8.85 -1.20
C THR A 276 -1.03 7.53 -0.64
N HIS A 277 -0.85 6.44 -1.39
CA HIS A 277 -1.07 5.10 -0.87
C HIS A 277 0.21 4.31 -0.96
N TYR A 278 0.43 3.42 -0.01
CA TYR A 278 1.58 2.55 0.03
C TYR A 278 1.22 1.19 0.62
N PHE A 279 2.15 0.26 0.42
CA PHE A 279 2.15 -1.01 1.11
C PHE A 279 3.51 -1.13 1.82
N GLU A 280 3.48 -1.46 3.10
CA GLU A 280 4.67 -1.80 3.87
C GLU A 280 4.67 -3.32 4.11
N SER A 281 5.77 -3.99 3.74
CA SER A 281 5.93 -5.43 3.97
C SER A 281 6.59 -5.69 5.31
N TYR A 282 6.12 -6.72 6.02
CA TYR A 282 6.69 -7.17 7.28
C TYR A 282 7.84 -8.18 7.13
N ASP A 283 8.13 -8.60 5.89
CA ASP A 283 9.19 -9.57 5.58
C ASP A 283 10.53 -8.90 5.22
N LEU A 284 10.59 -7.56 5.17
CA LEU A 284 11.75 -6.76 4.71
C LEU A 284 12.56 -6.13 5.85
#